data_AF-A0A1L9BMC0-F1
#
_entry.id   AF-A0A1L9BMC0-F1
#
_cell.length_a   1.000
_cell.length_b   1.000
_cell.length_c   1.000
_cell.angle_alpha   90.00
_cell.angle_beta   90.00
_cell.angle_gamma   90.00
#
_symmetry.space_group_name_H-M   'P 1'
#
loop_
_entity.id
_entity.type
_entity.pdbx_description
1 polymer ?
#
loop_
_entity_poly.entity_id
_entity_poly.type
_entity_poly.pdbx_seq_one_letter_code
_entity_poly.pdbx_strand_id
1 'polypeptide(L)'
;MKDVSKLVRPKAVTIAAEANFTCDMAQNLLSMFDHLEKEQEITVKLSNAGVWAVTPDGIRLFIGSTEVFEVQDGAKHPVKSKVQ
;
A
#
# COMPACT_ATOMS: atom_id res chain seq x y z
N MET A 1 7.64 -10.67 41.62
CA MET A 1 7.36 -11.24 40.27
C MET A 1 8.65 -11.13 39.48
N LYS A 2 9.24 -12.22 38.97
CA LYS A 2 10.52 -12.19 38.24
C LYS A 2 10.26 -11.76 36.79
N ASP A 3 11.01 -10.77 36.31
CA ASP A 3 10.89 -10.26 34.96
C ASP A 3 11.50 -11.26 33.95
N VAL A 4 10.62 -11.97 33.25
CA VAL A 4 10.95 -13.03 32.28
C VAL A 4 11.36 -12.47 30.92
N SER A 5 11.19 -11.16 30.67
CA SER A 5 11.49 -10.53 29.38
C SER A 5 12.96 -10.63 28.98
N LYS A 6 13.87 -10.79 29.96
CA LYS A 6 15.31 -11.00 29.72
C LYS A 6 15.67 -12.41 29.23
N LEU A 7 14.75 -13.37 29.35
CA LEU A 7 14.94 -14.78 28.99
C LEU A 7 14.29 -15.15 27.64
N VAL A 8 13.54 -14.23 27.04
CA VAL A 8 12.76 -14.49 25.82
C VAL A 8 13.19 -13.48 24.75
N ARG A 9 13.80 -13.97 23.67
CA ARG A 9 13.98 -13.19 22.44
C ARG A 9 12.80 -13.50 21.50
N PRO A 10 12.11 -12.51 20.94
CA PRO A 10 11.13 -12.76 19.89
C PRO A 10 11.81 -13.57 18.77
N LYS A 11 11.27 -14.73 18.44
CA LYS A 11 11.67 -15.48 17.25
C LYS A 11 11.43 -14.55 16.07
N ALA A 12 12.42 -14.36 15.19
CA ALA A 12 12.33 -13.40 14.08
C ALA A 12 10.96 -13.52 13.39
N VAL A 13 10.17 -12.45 13.47
CA VAL A 13 8.85 -12.40 12.85
C VAL A 13 9.09 -11.91 11.43
N THR A 14 9.04 -12.82 10.47
CA THR A 14 9.03 -12.46 9.05
C THR A 14 7.66 -11.89 8.73
N ILE A 15 7.58 -10.58 8.56
CA ILE A 15 6.37 -9.91 8.06
C ILE A 15 6.49 -9.90 6.54
N ALA A 16 5.64 -10.68 5.86
CA ALA A 16 5.47 -10.61 4.41
C ALA A 16 4.29 -9.69 4.10
N ALA A 17 4.51 -8.69 3.26
CA ALA A 17 3.47 -7.84 2.70
C ALA A 17 3.48 -8.02 1.18
N GLU A 18 2.38 -8.52 0.63
CA GLU A 18 2.22 -8.78 -0.81
C GLU A 18 1.20 -7.81 -1.38
N ALA A 19 1.49 -7.26 -2.55
CA ALA A 19 0.55 -6.46 -3.34
C ALA A 19 0.64 -6.90 -4.81
N ASN A 20 -0.52 -7.10 -5.43
CA ASN A 20 -0.61 -7.40 -6.85
C ASN A 20 -0.69 -6.10 -7.64
N PHE A 21 0.12 -5.98 -8.68
CA PHE A 21 0.16 -4.79 -9.53
C PHE A 21 -0.45 -5.11 -10.88
N THR A 22 -1.33 -4.23 -11.38
CA THR A 22 -1.70 -4.23 -12.80
C THR A 22 -0.56 -3.61 -13.64
N CYS A 23 -0.60 -3.79 -14.96
CA CYS A 23 0.39 -3.20 -15.86
C CYS A 23 0.49 -1.67 -15.69
N ASP A 24 -0.65 -0.99 -15.55
CA ASP A 24 -0.69 0.46 -15.40
C ASP A 24 -0.05 0.91 -14.07
N MET A 25 -0.25 0.15 -12.99
CA MET A 25 0.39 0.42 -11.70
C MET A 25 1.92 0.28 -11.80
N ALA A 26 2.41 -0.72 -12.53
CA ALA A 26 3.83 -0.90 -12.76
C ALA A 26 4.42 0.25 -13.62
N GLN A 27 3.69 0.73 -14.63
CA GLN A 27 4.11 1.87 -15.45
C GLN A 27 4.17 3.18 -14.64
N ASN A 28 3.21 3.41 -13.74
CA ASN A 28 3.23 4.55 -12.83
C ASN A 28 4.45 4.50 -11.90
N LEU A 29 4.80 3.31 -11.41
CA LEU A 29 5.99 3.12 -10.60
C LEU A 29 7.28 3.38 -11.40
N LEU A 30 7.36 2.88 -12.64
CA LEU A 30 8.49 3.14 -13.55
C LEU A 30 8.67 4.63 -13.82
N SER A 31 7.58 5.36 -14.04
CA SER A 31 7.62 6.81 -14.29
C SER A 31 8.22 7.59 -13.11
N MET A 32 8.16 7.06 -11.89
CA MET A 32 8.83 7.68 -10.75
C MET A 32 10.35 7.46 -10.74
N PHE A 33 10.83 6.34 -11.29
CA PHE A 33 12.26 6.07 -11.38
C PHE A 33 12.97 7.03 -12.35
N ASP A 34 12.25 7.58 -13.34
CA ASP A 34 12.79 8.60 -14.25
C ASP A 34 13.19 9.90 -13.53
N HIS A 35 12.69 10.12 -12.31
CA HIS A 35 13.01 11.28 -11.47
C HIS A 35 14.10 11.01 -10.45
N LEU A 36 14.65 9.80 -10.39
CA LEU A 36 15.69 9.43 -9.43
C LEU A 36 17.09 9.63 -10.00
N GLU A 37 18.01 10.03 -9.13
CA GLU A 37 19.43 9.94 -9.42
C GLU A 37 19.93 8.49 -9.28
N LYS A 38 21.10 8.22 -9.84
CA LYS A 38 21.75 6.91 -9.75
C LYS A 38 21.91 6.53 -8.27
N GLU A 39 21.55 5.29 -7.93
CA GLU A 39 21.60 4.72 -6.56
C GLU A 39 20.49 5.17 -5.60
N GLN A 40 19.55 6.02 -6.06
CA GLN A 40 18.36 6.30 -5.27
C GLN A 40 17.31 5.20 -5.42
N GLU A 41 16.55 4.97 -4.35
CA GLU A 41 15.50 3.97 -4.28
C GLU A 41 14.14 4.63 -4.03
N ILE A 42 13.08 4.05 -4.58
CA ILE A 42 11.71 4.41 -4.23
C ILE A 42 11.24 3.52 -3.09
N THR A 43 10.70 4.13 -2.05
CA THR A 43 10.01 3.39 -0.99
C THR A 43 8.57 3.11 -1.40
N VAL A 44 8.20 1.83 -1.49
CA VAL A 44 6.80 1.41 -1.64
C VAL A 44 6.18 1.25 -0.25
N LYS A 45 5.19 2.08 0.06
CA LYS A 45 4.43 2.01 1.33
C LYS A 45 3.06 1.41 1.09
N LEU A 46 2.79 0.31 1.78
CA LEU A 46 1.48 -0.30 1.85
C LEU A 46 0.76 0.24 3.10
N SER A 47 -0.48 0.68 2.93
CA SER A 47 -1.34 1.18 4.00
C SER A 47 -2.76 0.67 3.78
N ASN A 48 -3.62 0.75 4.79
CA ASN A 48 -5.03 0.34 4.65
C ASN A 48 -5.78 1.10 3.54
N ALA A 49 -5.32 2.32 3.19
CA ALA A 49 -5.94 3.18 2.18
C ALA A 49 -5.33 3.01 0.78
N GLY A 50 -4.24 2.26 0.62
CA GLY A 50 -3.58 2.11 -0.68
C GLY A 50 -2.08 1.84 -0.64
N VAL A 51 -1.55 1.63 -1.84
CA VAL A 51 -0.14 1.48 -2.18
C VAL A 51 0.39 2.80 -2.71
N TRP A 52 1.50 3.25 -2.13
CA TRP A 52 2.11 4.54 -2.43
C TRP A 52 3.58 4.34 -2.79
N ALA A 53 4.06 5.05 -3.80
CA ALA A 53 5.47 5.17 -4.11
C ALA A 53 5.98 6.51 -3.60
N VAL A 54 7.12 6.50 -2.89
CA VAL A 54 7.68 7.67 -2.21
C VAL A 54 9.14 7.85 -2.61
N THR A 55 9.51 9.02 -3.15
CA THR A 55 10.90 9.37 -3.44
C THR A 55 11.66 9.75 -2.16
N PRO A 56 13.01 9.80 -2.20
CA PRO A 56 13.82 10.32 -1.09
C PRO A 56 13.45 11.75 -0.68
N ASP A 57 13.05 12.59 -1.64
CA ASP A 57 12.61 13.97 -1.40
C ASP A 57 11.19 14.08 -0.81
N GLY A 58 10.53 12.95 -0.57
CA GLY A 58 9.20 12.89 0.03
C GLY A 58 8.05 13.11 -0.93
N ILE A 59 8.29 13.13 -2.24
CA ILE A 59 7.22 13.16 -3.26
C ILE A 59 6.49 11.82 -3.21
N ARG A 60 5.15 11.85 -3.18
CA ARG A 60 4.31 10.65 -3.09
C ARG A 60 3.41 10.54 -4.31
N LEU A 61 3.43 9.38 -4.95
CA LEU A 61 2.49 9.01 -6.00
C LEU A 61 1.60 7.87 -5.49
N PHE A 62 0.29 8.01 -5.75
CA PHE A 62 -0.65 6.92 -5.54
C PHE A 62 -0.48 5.89 -6.64
N ILE A 63 -0.22 4.63 -6.26
CA ILE A 63 -0.02 3.54 -7.21
C ILE A 63 -1.31 2.74 -7.37
N GLY A 64 -1.99 2.43 -6.27
CA GLY A 64 -3.22 1.63 -6.33
C GLY A 64 -3.92 1.52 -4.97
N SER A 65 -5.19 1.12 -4.98
CA SER A 65 -5.94 0.86 -3.76
C SER A 65 -5.59 -0.52 -3.18
N THR A 66 -5.54 -0.63 -1.86
CA THR A 66 -5.49 -1.91 -1.12
C THR A 66 -6.88 -2.44 -0.81
N GLU A 67 -7.93 -1.63 -1.04
CA GLU A 67 -9.31 -2.08 -0.96
C GLU A 67 -9.71 -2.71 -2.30
N VAL A 68 -9.98 -4.01 -2.26
CA VAL A 68 -10.70 -4.69 -3.33
C VAL A 68 -12.15 -4.27 -3.19
N PHE A 69 -12.58 -3.25 -3.94
CA PHE A 69 -14.00 -2.99 -4.07
C PHE A 69 -14.61 -4.18 -4.81
N GLU A 70 -15.42 -4.99 -4.12
CA GLU A 70 -16.37 -5.85 -4.82
C GLU A 70 -17.24 -4.93 -5.66
N VAL A 71 -17.02 -4.93 -6.96
CA VAL A 71 -17.97 -4.32 -7.89
C VAL A 71 -19.23 -5.18 -7.79
N GLN A 72 -20.20 -4.76 -6.98
CA GLN A 72 -21.56 -5.24 -7.15
C GLN A 72 -21.95 -4.86 -8.58
N ASP A 73 -22.10 -5.87 -9.43
CA ASP A 73 -22.66 -5.73 -10.77
C ASP A 73 -24.10 -5.25 -10.61
N GLY A 74 -24.24 -3.93 -10.53
CA GLY A 74 -25.46 -3.23 -10.17
C GLY A 74 -26.38 -3.08 -11.37
N ALA A 75 -26.82 -4.18 -11.95
CA ALA A 75 -28.06 -4.19 -12.70
C ALA A 75 -29.23 -3.85 -11.75
N LYS A 76 -29.58 -2.56 -11.72
CA LYS A 76 -30.85 -1.94 -11.27
C LYS A 76 -31.12 -1.89 -9.75
N HIS A 77 -31.09 -0.67 -9.18
CA HIS A 77 -32.28 0.07 -8.64
C HIS A 77 -31.88 1.20 -7.66
N PRO A 78 -32.76 2.20 -7.41
CA PRO A 78 -32.37 3.60 -7.32
C PRO A 78 -32.01 4.08 -5.90
N VAL A 79 -31.22 5.14 -5.90
CA VAL A 79 -30.87 6.00 -4.77
C VAL A 79 -32.12 6.40 -3.97
N LYS A 80 -32.12 6.12 -2.67
CA LYS A 80 -32.85 6.93 -1.68
C LYS A 80 -31.87 7.38 -0.61
N SER A 81 -31.42 8.62 -0.75
CA SER A 81 -30.78 9.37 0.32
C SER A 81 -31.81 9.66 1.41
N LYS A 82 -31.52 9.26 2.66
CA LYS A 82 -32.04 9.91 3.85
C LYS A 82 -30.96 9.88 4.92
N VAL A 83 -30.31 11.02 5.08
CA VAL A 83 -29.52 11.36 6.27
C VAL A 83 -30.51 11.94 7.29
N GLN A 84 -30.50 11.41 8.50
CA GLN A 84 -30.99 12.07 9.69
C GLN A 84 -29.84 12.08 10.71
#